data_AF-A0A4U9URN7-F1
#
_entry.id   AF-A0A4U9URN7-F1
#
_cell.length_a   1.000
_cell.length_b   1.000
_cell.length_c   1.000
_cell.angle_alpha   90.00
_cell.angle_beta   90.00
_cell.angle_gamma   90.00
#
_symmetry.space_group_name_H-M   'P 1'
#
loop_
_entity.id
_entity.type
_entity.pdbx_description
1 polymer ?
#
loop_
_entity_poly.entity_id
_entity_poly.type
_entity_poly.pdbx_seq_one_letter_code
_entity_poly.pdbx_strand_id
1 'polypeptide(L)'
;MELKEAFLKVVRDNYANFEGRARRKEYWMYVLSVFVLYIGLGIVGGILSIISDTLAMLVYGVISLLGLALFIPSLAVTVRRLHDTNKSGWFILVSLIPFVGGLYLLYLEILEGDKGPNQYGPDPKALENGANHPFNQSQDPFGSSPRQDPFGSSQSTNPPATDKDPFA
;
A
#
# COMPACT_ATOMS: atom_id res chain seq x y z
N MET A 1 12.90 -5.63 -1.21
CA MET A 1 11.92 -5.23 -2.23
C MET A 1 12.72 -4.44 -3.23
N GLU A 2 12.98 -5.07 -4.36
CA GLU A 2 13.67 -4.48 -5.49
C GLU A 2 12.73 -3.57 -6.27
N LEU A 3 13.29 -2.67 -7.08
CA LEU A 3 12.56 -1.68 -7.88
C LEU A 3 11.57 -2.35 -8.87
N LYS A 4 12.03 -3.41 -9.54
CA LYS A 4 11.20 -4.23 -10.43
C LYS A 4 10.01 -4.86 -9.69
N GLU A 5 10.26 -5.42 -8.51
CA GLU A 5 9.24 -6.12 -7.73
C GLU A 5 8.15 -5.16 -7.24
N ALA A 6 8.54 -3.96 -6.78
CA ALA A 6 7.57 -2.94 -6.39
C ALA A 6 6.70 -2.49 -7.57
N PHE A 7 7.32 -2.28 -8.73
CA PHE A 7 6.61 -1.90 -9.95
C PHE A 7 5.61 -2.97 -10.39
N LEU A 8 6.06 -4.23 -10.50
CA LEU A 8 5.19 -5.34 -10.89
C LEU A 8 4.08 -5.57 -9.88
N LYS A 9 4.38 -5.53 -8.58
CA LYS A 9 3.36 -5.69 -7.54
C LYS A 9 2.22 -4.67 -7.65
N VAL A 10 2.55 -3.42 -7.97
CA VAL A 10 1.52 -2.37 -8.11
C VAL A 10 0.80 -2.49 -9.45
N VAL A 11 1.52 -2.65 -10.56
CA VAL A 11 0.92 -2.61 -11.91
C VAL A 11 0.23 -3.93 -12.28
N ARG A 12 0.71 -5.07 -11.81
CA ARG A 12 0.14 -6.39 -12.13
C ARG A 12 -0.93 -6.79 -11.13
N ASP A 13 -0.61 -6.74 -9.84
CA ASP A 13 -1.43 -7.35 -8.80
C ASP A 13 -2.41 -6.35 -8.16
N ASN A 14 -2.06 -5.05 -8.17
CA ASN A 14 -2.85 -3.99 -7.51
C ASN A 14 -3.23 -2.85 -8.46
N TYR A 15 -3.41 -3.14 -9.75
CA TYR A 15 -3.57 -2.12 -10.79
C TYR A 15 -4.69 -1.12 -10.49
N ALA A 16 -5.85 -1.61 -10.09
CA ALA A 16 -7.01 -0.81 -9.68
C ALA A 16 -7.52 -1.24 -8.29
N ASN A 17 -6.62 -1.72 -7.44
CA ASN A 17 -6.96 -2.13 -6.09
C ASN A 17 -6.79 -0.97 -5.10
N PHE A 18 -7.91 -0.38 -4.71
CA PHE A 18 -7.97 0.72 -3.73
C PHE A 18 -8.13 0.23 -2.29
N GLU A 19 -8.38 -1.07 -2.10
CA GLU A 19 -8.62 -1.66 -0.80
C GLU A 19 -7.31 -2.09 -0.11
N GLY A 20 -7.33 -2.08 1.22
CA GLY A 20 -6.18 -2.47 2.02
C GLY A 20 -5.17 -1.33 2.24
N ARG A 21 -3.94 -1.72 2.58
CA ARG A 21 -2.88 -0.82 3.04
C ARG A 21 -1.57 -1.04 2.28
N ALA A 22 -0.92 0.04 1.91
CA ALA A 22 0.40 0.03 1.29
C ALA A 22 1.46 0.55 2.27
N ARG A 23 2.49 -0.26 2.54
CA ARG A 23 3.61 0.17 3.38
C ARG A 23 4.46 1.23 2.68
N ARG A 24 5.17 2.05 3.47
CA ARG A 24 6.14 3.04 2.95
C ARG A 24 7.12 2.48 1.90
N LYS A 25 7.70 1.31 2.15
CA LYS A 25 8.66 0.70 1.22
C LYS A 25 8.01 0.35 -0.12
N GLU A 26 6.77 -0.12 -0.13
CA GLU A 26 6.04 -0.42 -1.38
C GLU A 26 5.75 0.85 -2.16
N TYR A 27 5.20 1.86 -1.48
CA TYR A 27 4.89 3.15 -2.08
C TYR A 27 6.14 3.82 -2.67
N TRP A 28 7.19 4.03 -1.86
CA TRP A 28 8.38 4.75 -2.29
C TRP A 28 9.19 4.01 -3.34
N MET A 29 9.24 2.67 -3.31
CA MET A 29 9.88 1.90 -4.37
C MET A 29 9.10 1.99 -5.67
N TYR A 30 7.76 1.96 -5.64
CA TYR A 30 6.94 2.19 -6.83
C TYR A 30 7.15 3.60 -7.42
N VAL A 31 7.11 4.64 -6.57
CA VAL A 31 7.36 6.03 -6.99
C VAL A 31 8.75 6.15 -7.62
N LEU A 32 9.77 5.55 -7.01
CA LEU A 32 11.12 5.53 -7.57
C LEU A 32 11.18 4.78 -8.92
N SER A 33 10.49 3.65 -9.07
CA SER A 33 10.42 2.92 -10.34
C SER A 33 9.84 3.77 -11.46
N VAL A 34 8.72 4.44 -11.17
CA VAL A 34 8.04 5.33 -12.11
C VAL A 34 8.93 6.53 -12.44
N PHE A 35 9.58 7.12 -11.43
CA PHE A 35 10.50 8.24 -11.62
C PHE A 35 11.68 7.88 -12.54
N VAL A 36 12.37 6.77 -12.29
CA VAL A 36 13.48 6.31 -13.13
C VAL A 36 13.02 6.00 -14.56
N LEU A 37 11.84 5.40 -14.72
CA LEU A 37 11.24 5.13 -16.03
C LEU A 37 11.02 6.42 -16.83
N TYR A 38 10.40 7.44 -16.22
CA TYR A 38 10.15 8.72 -16.90
C TYR A 38 11.42 9.51 -17.18
N ILE A 39 12.41 9.48 -16.29
CA ILE A 39 13.72 10.12 -16.55
C ILE A 39 14.39 9.46 -17.77
N GLY A 40 14.43 8.12 -17.82
CA GLY A 40 15.01 7.40 -18.96
C GLY A 40 14.30 7.71 -20.28
N LEU A 41 12.97 7.69 -20.28
CA LEU A 41 12.18 8.04 -21.46
C LEU A 41 12.33 9.51 -21.87
N GLY A 42 12.42 10.42 -20.90
CA GLY A 42 12.64 11.85 -21.14
C GLY A 42 13.99 12.15 -21.80
N ILE A 43 15.05 11.47 -21.35
CA ILE A 43 16.38 11.56 -21.98
C ILE A 43 16.33 11.06 -23.43
N VAL A 44 15.71 9.91 -23.66
CA VAL A 44 15.55 9.36 -25.02
C VAL A 44 14.76 10.32 -25.92
N GLY A 45 13.65 10.87 -25.43
CA GLY A 45 12.85 11.87 -26.15
C GLY A 45 13.64 13.13 -26.48
N GLY A 46 14.42 13.64 -25.52
CA GLY A 46 15.27 14.83 -25.70
C GLY A 46 16.45 14.62 -26.65
N ILE A 47 17.02 13.41 -26.71
CA ILE A 47 18.04 13.09 -27.73
C ILE A 47 17.40 13.01 -29.12
N LEU A 48 16.23 12.37 -29.23
CA LEU A 48 15.53 12.22 -30.50
C LEU A 48 15.02 13.56 -31.06
N SER A 49 14.67 14.53 -30.22
CA SER A 49 14.27 15.86 -30.68
C SER A 49 15.38 16.63 -31.37
N ILE A 50 16.65 16.34 -31.05
CA ILE A 50 17.80 16.92 -31.77
C ILE A 50 17.90 16.32 -33.19
N ILE A 51 17.43 15.09 -33.38
CA ILE A 51 17.55 14.34 -34.64
C ILE A 51 16.35 14.59 -35.56
N SER A 52 15.13 14.53 -35.00
CA SER A 52 13.88 14.66 -35.76
C SER A 52 12.71 15.00 -34.85
N ASP A 53 12.06 16.12 -35.12
CA ASP A 53 10.84 16.53 -34.42
C ASP A 53 9.72 15.49 -34.53
N THR A 54 9.58 14.85 -35.69
CA THR A 54 8.57 13.80 -35.89
C THR A 54 8.81 12.59 -34.97
N LEU A 55 10.06 12.14 -34.84
CA LEU A 55 10.39 11.02 -33.94
C LEU A 55 10.18 11.41 -32.48
N ALA A 56 10.57 12.62 -32.09
CA ALA A 56 10.34 13.12 -30.74
C ALA A 56 8.84 13.18 -30.41
N MET A 57 8.01 13.69 -31.32
CA MET A 57 6.56 13.74 -31.15
C MET A 57 5.95 12.34 -30.94
N LEU A 58 6.41 11.34 -31.70
CA LEU A 58 5.96 9.96 -31.51
C LEU A 58 6.33 9.43 -30.12
N VAL A 59 7.57 9.67 -29.67
CA VAL A 59 8.02 9.23 -28.35
C VAL A 59 7.27 9.93 -27.22
N TYR A 60 7.08 11.25 -27.30
CA TYR A 60 6.27 11.98 -26.33
C TYR A 60 4.81 11.52 -26.32
N GLY A 61 4.27 11.13 -27.47
CA GLY A 61 2.96 10.47 -27.57
C GLY A 61 2.90 9.16 -26.79
N VAL A 62 3.90 8.29 -26.94
CA VAL A 62 4.01 7.03 -26.19
C VAL A 62 4.17 7.28 -24.68
N ILE A 63 5.00 8.25 -24.29
CA ILE A 63 5.18 8.65 -22.89
C ILE A 63 3.84 9.12 -22.29
N SER A 64 3.06 9.88 -23.05
CA SER A 64 1.75 10.36 -22.62
C SER A 64 0.77 9.20 -22.40
N LEU A 65 0.70 8.24 -23.33
CA LEU A 65 -0.13 7.04 -23.19
C LEU A 65 0.28 6.19 -21.98
N LEU A 66 1.58 6.05 -21.74
CA LEU A 66 2.11 5.40 -20.54
C LEU A 66 1.67 6.14 -19.26
N GLY A 67 1.65 7.48 -19.29
CA GLY A 67 1.08 8.33 -18.24
C GLY A 67 -0.35 7.95 -17.90
N LEU A 68 -1.21 7.84 -18.90
CA LEU A 68 -2.60 7.42 -18.72
C LEU A 68 -2.68 6.00 -18.18
N ALA A 69 -1.87 5.07 -18.69
CA ALA A 69 -1.86 3.68 -18.23
C ALA A 69 -1.38 3.53 -16.77
N LEU A 70 -0.45 4.37 -16.32
CA LEU A 70 0.06 4.36 -14.94
C LEU A 70 -0.75 5.23 -13.98
N PHE A 71 -1.70 6.01 -14.47
CA PHE A 71 -2.50 6.91 -13.66
C PHE A 71 -3.33 6.15 -12.61
N ILE A 72 -4.07 5.12 -13.03
CA ILE A 72 -4.90 4.30 -12.14
C ILE A 72 -4.09 3.60 -11.04
N PRO A 73 -3.00 2.86 -11.36
CA PRO A 73 -2.19 2.23 -10.32
C PRO A 73 -1.51 3.24 -9.39
N SER A 74 -1.14 4.43 -9.88
CA SER A 74 -0.58 5.51 -9.05
C SER A 74 -1.61 6.02 -8.04
N LEU A 75 -2.86 6.22 -8.47
CA LEU A 75 -3.95 6.57 -7.57
C LEU A 75 -4.22 5.45 -6.55
N ALA A 76 -4.30 4.20 -7.01
CA ALA A 76 -4.58 3.04 -6.17
C ALA A 76 -3.54 2.87 -5.05
N VAL A 77 -2.25 2.93 -5.37
CA VAL A 77 -1.19 2.82 -4.35
C VAL A 77 -1.17 4.01 -3.39
N THR A 78 -1.50 5.21 -3.87
CA THR A 78 -1.60 6.42 -3.02
C THR A 78 -2.76 6.32 -2.04
N VAL A 79 -3.94 5.86 -2.50
CA VAL A 79 -5.10 5.60 -1.63
C VAL A 79 -4.76 4.56 -0.56
N ARG A 80 -4.20 3.41 -0.95
CA ARG A 80 -3.75 2.38 0.01
C ARG A 80 -2.69 2.90 0.98
N ARG A 81 -1.87 3.87 0.57
CA ARG A 81 -0.89 4.50 1.44
C ARG A 81 -1.53 5.47 2.44
N LEU A 82 -2.54 6.22 2.03
CA LEU A 82 -3.34 7.05 2.94
C LEU A 82 -4.08 6.20 3.98
N HIS A 83 -4.66 5.07 3.53
CA HIS A 83 -5.27 4.07 4.40
C HIS A 83 -4.31 3.54 5.47
N ASP A 84 -3.02 3.45 5.16
CA ASP A 84 -2.00 3.03 6.14
C ASP A 84 -1.86 4.02 7.31
N THR A 85 -2.19 5.30 7.11
CA THR A 85 -2.24 6.36 8.16
C THR A 85 -3.66 6.65 8.66
N ASN A 86 -4.58 5.72 8.38
CA ASN A 86 -6.00 5.81 8.73
C ASN A 86 -6.65 7.11 8.23
N LYS A 87 -6.34 7.48 6.99
CA LYS A 87 -6.94 8.59 6.25
C LYS A 87 -7.68 8.03 5.05
N SER A 88 -8.84 8.61 4.72
CA SER A 88 -9.60 8.22 3.53
C SER A 88 -8.88 8.58 2.23
N GLY A 89 -9.09 7.80 1.16
CA GLY A 89 -8.56 8.11 -0.18
C GLY A 89 -8.89 9.52 -0.69
N TRP A 90 -9.99 10.13 -0.23
CA TRP A 90 -10.36 11.51 -0.54
C TRP A 90 -9.30 12.56 -0.17
N PHE A 91 -8.37 12.25 0.74
CA PHE A 91 -7.26 13.15 1.07
C PHE A 91 -6.34 13.43 -0.12
N ILE A 92 -6.37 12.62 -1.19
CA ILE A 92 -5.68 12.95 -2.45
C ILE A 92 -6.12 14.31 -2.99
N LEU A 93 -7.40 14.68 -2.84
CA LEU A 93 -7.91 15.97 -3.32
C LEU A 93 -7.27 17.17 -2.63
N VAL A 94 -6.65 16.98 -1.46
CA VAL A 94 -5.88 18.04 -0.80
C VAL A 94 -4.74 18.53 -1.69
N SER A 95 -4.18 17.68 -2.55
CA SER A 95 -3.16 18.08 -3.54
C SER A 95 -3.62 19.16 -4.53
N LEU A 96 -4.93 19.37 -4.69
CA LEU A 96 -5.48 20.43 -5.53
C LEU A 96 -5.37 21.83 -4.90
N ILE A 97 -5.05 21.91 -3.60
CA ILE A 97 -4.79 23.18 -2.91
C ILE A 97 -3.37 23.64 -3.28
N PRO A 98 -3.20 24.81 -3.94
CA PRO A 98 -1.88 25.29 -4.35
C PRO A 98 -0.92 25.44 -3.18
N PHE A 99 0.35 25.11 -3.41
CA PHE A 99 1.47 25.17 -2.46
C PHE A 99 1.37 24.23 -1.25
N VAL A 100 0.31 24.36 -0.44
CA VAL A 100 0.16 23.65 0.84
C VAL A 100 -0.33 22.22 0.63
N GLY A 101 -1.18 22.00 -0.37
CA GLY A 101 -1.84 20.72 -0.60
C GLY A 101 -0.87 19.57 -0.86
N GLY A 102 0.07 19.79 -1.79
CA GLY A 102 1.10 18.82 -2.12
C GLY A 102 2.05 18.53 -0.96
N LEU A 103 2.43 19.56 -0.18
CA LEU A 103 3.30 19.39 0.99
C LEU A 103 2.62 18.57 2.08
N TYR A 104 1.32 18.79 2.30
CA TYR A 104 0.56 18.00 3.26
C TYR A 104 0.38 16.54 2.82
N LEU A 105 0.09 16.30 1.53
CA LEU A 105 0.00 14.93 1.01
C LEU A 105 1.35 14.20 1.13
N LEU A 106 2.44 14.86 0.76
CA LEU A 106 3.80 14.34 0.92
C LEU A 106 4.12 14.02 2.38
N TYR A 107 3.73 14.88 3.32
CA TYR A 107 3.89 14.62 4.75
C TYR A 107 3.19 13.30 5.15
N LEU A 108 1.95 13.06 4.70
CA LEU A 108 1.22 11.81 4.96
C LEU A 108 1.91 10.59 4.32
N GLU A 109 2.47 10.74 3.12
CA GLU A 109 3.16 9.67 2.39
C GLU A 109 4.49 9.26 3.06
N ILE A 110 5.13 10.15 3.81
CA ILE A 110 6.36 9.89 4.58
C ILE A 110 6.05 9.36 5.99
N LEU A 111 4.93 9.79 6.59
CA LEU A 111 4.54 9.47 7.96
C LEU A 111 4.51 7.97 8.24
N GLU A 112 4.85 7.51 9.44
CA GLU A 112 4.68 6.09 9.74
C GLU A 112 3.19 5.70 9.74
N GLY A 113 2.87 4.53 9.16
CA GLY A 113 1.51 3.99 9.21
C GLY A 113 1.15 3.49 10.62
N ASP A 114 -0.15 3.31 10.85
CA ASP A 114 -0.70 2.86 12.12
C ASP A 114 -0.18 1.46 12.48
N LYS A 115 0.19 1.28 13.74
CA LYS A 115 0.63 -0.03 14.26
C LYS A 115 -0.60 -0.90 14.54
N GLY A 116 -0.57 -2.14 14.09
CA GLY A 116 -1.69 -3.07 14.25
C GLY A 116 -2.83 -2.82 13.25
N PRO A 117 -3.98 -3.51 13.40
CA PRO A 117 -5.10 -3.37 12.48
C PRO A 117 -5.74 -1.97 12.58
N ASN A 118 -6.15 -1.43 11.43
CA ASN A 118 -7.00 -0.25 11.35
C ASN A 118 -8.25 -0.56 10.51
N GLN A 119 -9.12 0.43 10.27
CA GLN A 119 -10.37 0.22 9.52
C GLN A 119 -10.17 -0.27 8.08
N TYR A 120 -8.96 -0.12 7.53
CA TYR A 120 -8.58 -0.54 6.19
C TYR A 120 -7.82 -1.88 6.17
N GLY A 121 -7.67 -2.54 7.32
CA GLY A 121 -7.14 -3.90 7.42
C GLY A 121 -5.88 -4.04 8.29
N PRO A 122 -5.25 -5.22 8.26
CA PRO A 122 -4.12 -5.58 9.12
C PRO A 122 -2.85 -4.78 8.79
N ASP A 123 -1.95 -4.67 9.75
CA ASP A 123 -0.65 -4.01 9.59
C ASP A 123 0.23 -4.73 8.55
N PRO A 124 0.59 -4.08 7.42
CA PRO A 124 1.44 -4.66 6.39
C PRO A 124 2.81 -5.11 6.92
N LYS A 125 3.36 -4.42 7.92
CA LYS A 125 4.65 -4.80 8.52
C LYS A 125 4.54 -6.06 9.36
N ALA A 126 3.44 -6.23 10.10
CA ALA A 126 3.22 -7.42 10.91
C ALA A 126 3.08 -8.67 10.04
N LEU A 127 2.41 -8.57 8.90
CA LEU A 127 2.29 -9.67 7.92
C LEU A 127 3.64 -10.08 7.34
N GLU A 128 4.49 -9.11 6.99
CA GLU A 128 5.84 -9.38 6.48
C GLU A 128 6.75 -10.03 7.53
N ASN A 129 6.68 -9.55 8.78
CA ASN A 129 7.47 -10.13 9.87
C ASN A 129 6.98 -11.55 10.22
N GLY A 130 5.66 -11.81 10.21
CA GLY A 130 5.10 -13.13 10.46
C GLY A 130 5.41 -14.15 9.35
N ALA A 131 5.52 -13.71 8.10
CA ALA A 131 5.94 -14.55 6.97
C ALA A 131 7.46 -14.87 7.01
N ASN A 132 8.27 -13.96 7.56
CA ASN A 132 9.73 -14.10 7.61
C ASN A 132 10.27 -14.64 8.95
N HIS A 133 9.41 -14.97 9.92
CA HIS A 133 9.82 -15.56 11.20
C HIS A 133 9.87 -17.10 11.08
N PRO A 134 11.05 -17.75 11.19
CA PRO A 134 11.18 -19.20 11.03
C PRO A 134 10.40 -19.99 12.10
N PHE A 135 10.00 -19.35 13.20
CA PHE A 135 9.19 -19.96 14.26
C PHE A 135 7.69 -19.70 14.14
N ASN A 136 7.20 -19.19 12.99
CA ASN A 136 5.77 -19.16 12.67
C ASN A 136 5.32 -20.45 11.95
N GLN A 137 6.10 -21.53 12.05
CA GLN A 137 5.58 -22.88 11.85
C GLN A 137 4.78 -23.24 13.11
N SER A 138 3.47 -23.14 13.03
CA SER A 138 2.55 -23.82 13.95
C SER A 138 2.59 -25.35 13.80
N GLN A 139 3.74 -25.92 13.42
CA GLN A 139 4.01 -27.34 13.60
C GLN A 139 4.70 -27.46 14.95
N ASP A 140 3.91 -27.47 16.02
CA ASP A 140 4.33 -28.15 17.24
C ASP A 140 4.55 -29.62 16.84
N PRO A 141 5.79 -30.13 16.73
CA PRO A 141 6.03 -31.54 16.41
C PRO A 141 5.56 -32.43 17.57
N PHE A 142 5.38 -31.81 18.72
CA PHE A 142 4.87 -32.36 19.96
C PHE A 142 3.54 -31.67 20.22
N GLY A 143 2.50 -32.09 19.50
CA GLY A 143 1.16 -31.51 19.63
C GLY A 143 0.84 -31.27 21.10
N SER A 144 0.66 -30.01 21.49
CA SER A 144 0.25 -29.67 22.84
C SER A 144 -1.21 -30.10 22.99
N SER A 145 -1.42 -31.38 23.26
CA SER A 145 -2.67 -31.87 23.81
C SER A 145 -3.04 -30.94 24.97
N PRO A 146 -4.27 -30.37 25.00
CA PRO A 146 -4.73 -29.66 26.16
C PRO A 146 -4.50 -30.57 27.37
N ARG A 147 -3.82 -30.08 28.42
CA ARG A 147 -3.80 -30.81 29.70
C ARG A 147 -5.26 -30.95 30.11
N GLN A 148 -5.81 -32.16 29.99
CA GLN A 148 -7.04 -32.50 30.69
C GLN A 148 -6.70 -32.40 32.17
N ASP A 149 -7.32 -31.42 32.83
CA ASP A 149 -7.30 -31.31 34.27
C ASP A 149 -8.04 -32.53 34.85
N PRO A 150 -7.38 -33.40 35.64
CA PRO A 150 -8.08 -34.56 36.22
C PRO A 150 -9.10 -34.13 37.30
N PHE A 151 -9.08 -32.85 37.67
CA PHE A 151 -9.85 -32.25 38.73
C PHE A 151 -10.61 -31.06 38.16
N GLY A 152 -11.71 -31.36 37.47
CA GLY A 152 -12.59 -30.37 36.88
C GLY A 152 -12.97 -29.29 37.88
N SER A 153 -12.51 -28.06 37.63
CA SER A 153 -12.92 -26.88 38.38
C SER A 153 -13.80 -25.99 37.50
N SER A 154 -15.10 -26.10 37.78
CA SER A 154 -16.13 -25.07 37.66
C SER A 154 -16.16 -24.21 36.39
N GLN A 155 -17.20 -24.47 35.60
CA GLN A 155 -17.87 -23.54 34.69
C GLN A 155 -17.79 -22.07 35.17
N SER A 156 -17.08 -21.24 34.41
CA SER A 156 -17.33 -19.80 34.40
C SER A 156 -18.60 -19.57 33.57
N THR A 157 -19.74 -19.49 34.24
CA THR A 157 -20.99 -19.04 33.62
C THR A 157 -20.86 -17.54 33.35
N ASN A 158 -20.62 -17.16 32.09
CA ASN A 158 -20.80 -15.78 31.67
C ASN A 158 -22.28 -15.38 31.87
N PRO A 159 -22.61 -14.33 32.63
CA PRO A 159 -23.96 -13.79 32.65
C PRO A 159 -24.27 -13.09 31.31
N PRO A 160 -25.50 -13.20 30.79
CA PRO A 160 -25.91 -12.43 29.62
C PRO A 160 -26.42 -11.05 30.05
N ALA A 161 -25.81 -9.99 29.52
CA ALA A 161 -26.31 -8.62 29.60
C ALA A 161 -25.62 -7.79 28.51
N THR A 162 -26.24 -6.94 27.71
CA THR A 162 -27.65 -6.57 27.49
C THR A 162 -27.62 -5.77 26.19
N ASP A 163 -28.56 -6.03 25.29
CA ASP A 163 -28.92 -5.11 24.21
C ASP A 163 -29.44 -3.79 24.80
N LYS A 164 -28.91 -2.65 24.33
CA LYS A 164 -29.57 -1.35 24.03
C LYS A 164 -28.61 -0.16 24.15
N ASP A 165 -28.17 0.39 23.01
CA ASP A 165 -28.65 1.74 22.60
C ASP A 165 -28.27 2.04 21.13
N PRO A 166 -29.21 2.39 20.23
CA PRO A 166 -28.92 2.71 18.84
C PRO A 166 -28.80 4.23 18.55
N PHE A 167 -28.67 5.10 19.56
CA PHE A 167 -28.41 6.54 19.37
C PHE A 167 -27.67 7.16 20.57
N ALA A 168 -26.35 7.11 20.56
CA ALA A 168 -25.46 7.99 21.33
C ALA A 168 -24.18 8.25 20.54
#